data_AF-A0A974NZF3-F1
#
_entry.id   AF-A0A974NZF3-F1
#
_cell.length_a   1.000
_cell.length_b   1.000
_cell.length_c   1.000
_cell.angle_alpha   90.00
_cell.angle_beta   90.00
_cell.angle_gamma   90.00
#
_symmetry.space_group_name_H-M   'P 1'
#
loop_
_entity.id
_entity.type
_entity.pdbx_description
1 polymer ?
#
loop_
_entity_poly.entity_id
_entity_poly.type
_entity_poly.pdbx_seq_one_letter_code
_entity_poly.pdbx_strand_id
1 'polypeptide(L)' 'MDFTTGCDEEGNLTAMKAVIYADTGAYASLGGPVLQRACTHAAGPYKYQTIDVEGFAVYTNNPPAGAFRGFGVC' A
#
# COMPACT_ATOMS: atom_id res chain seq x y z
N MET A 1 -0.30 -1.33 8.50
CA MET A 1 -0.92 -1.83 7.26
C MET A 1 -1.73 -3.03 7.66
N ASP A 2 -2.99 -3.07 7.29
CA ASP A 2 -3.89 -4.15 7.62
C ASP A 2 -4.18 -4.94 6.36
N PHE A 3 -3.85 -6.23 6.37
CA PHE A 3 -4.03 -7.12 5.23
C PHE A 3 -4.97 -8.26 5.61
N THR A 4 -5.94 -8.51 4.74
CA THR A 4 -6.81 -9.68 4.80
C THR A 4 -6.73 -10.38 3.46
N THR A 5 -6.31 -11.65 3.45
CA THR A 5 -6.19 -12.46 2.25
C THR A 5 -7.11 -13.67 2.34
N GLY A 6 -7.80 -13.98 1.24
CA GLY A 6 -8.59 -15.18 1.07
C GLY A 6 -7.81 -16.23 0.29
N CYS A 7 -7.93 -17.49 0.69
CA CYS A 7 -7.35 -18.64 0.02
C CYS A 7 -8.43 -19.71 -0.14
N ASP A 8 -8.45 -20.40 -1.27
CA ASP A 8 -9.29 -21.59 -1.46
C ASP A 8 -8.63 -22.86 -0.90
N GLU A 9 -9.36 -23.97 -0.94
CA GLU A 9 -8.88 -25.29 -0.48
C GLU A 9 -7.73 -25.85 -1.33
N GLU A 10 -7.55 -25.34 -2.55
CA GLU A 10 -6.49 -25.73 -3.48
C GLU A 10 -5.20 -24.92 -3.26
N GLY A 11 -5.24 -23.90 -2.42
CA GLY A 11 -4.11 -23.03 -2.11
C GLY A 11 -3.99 -21.79 -2.99
N ASN A 12 -4.99 -21.49 -3.83
CA ASN A 12 -4.99 -20.28 -4.65
C ASN A 12 -5.48 -19.08 -3.85
N LEU A 13 -4.82 -17.94 -4.04
CA LEU A 13 -5.16 -16.67 -3.44
C LEU A 13 -6.34 -16.04 -4.20
N THR A 14 -7.50 -15.95 -3.57
CA THR A 14 -8.75 -15.55 -4.23
C THR A 14 -9.03 -14.06 -4.11
N ALA A 15 -8.81 -13.50 -2.92
CA ALA A 15 -9.10 -12.11 -2.61
C ALA A 15 -8.02 -11.47 -1.73
N MET A 16 -7.79 -10.17 -1.90
CA MET A 16 -7.01 -9.35 -0.98
C MET A 16 -7.77 -8.08 -0.64
N LYS A 17 -7.84 -7.75 0.64
CA LYS A 17 -8.16 -6.41 1.13
C LYS A 17 -6.95 -5.85 1.88
N ALA A 18 -6.48 -4.66 1.52
CA ALA A 18 -5.35 -4.01 2.17
C ALA A 18 -5.68 -2.55 2.52
N VAL A 19 -5.31 -2.13 3.73
CA VAL A 19 -5.35 -0.73 4.16
C VAL A 19 -3.95 -0.26 4.51
N ILE A 20 -3.47 0.74 3.77
CA ILE A 20 -2.11 1.26 3.85
C ILE A 20 -2.17 2.68 4.41
N TYR A 21 -1.54 2.91 5.56
CA TYR A 21 -1.33 4.25 6.11
C TYR A 21 0.12 4.66 5.87
N ALA A 22 0.33 5.80 5.22
CA ALA A 22 1.64 6.36 4.95
C ALA A 22 1.78 7.72 5.65
N ASP A 23 2.76 7.81 6.56
CA ASP A 23 3.13 9.08 7.19
C ASP A 23 3.94 9.94 6.20
N THR A 24 3.38 11.07 5.79
CA THR A 24 4.03 12.01 4.87
C THR A 24 4.79 13.12 5.59
N GLY A 25 4.76 13.15 6.93
CA GLY A 25 5.27 14.25 7.74
C GLY A 25 4.43 15.52 7.59
N ALA A 26 5.04 16.66 7.87
CA ALA A 26 4.33 17.96 7.92
C ALA A 26 3.84 18.50 6.56
N TYR A 27 4.29 17.95 5.44
CA TYR A 27 3.95 18.42 4.08
C TYR A 27 3.70 17.26 3.13
N ALA A 28 2.85 17.49 2.12
CA ALA A 28 2.41 16.44 1.20
C ALA A 28 3.58 15.85 0.39
N SER A 29 4.55 16.69 0.03
CA SER A 29 5.75 16.31 -0.73
C SER A 29 5.41 15.36 -1.89
N LEU A 30 6.16 14.25 -2.03
CA LEU A 30 5.87 13.15 -2.95
C LEU A 30 5.07 12.01 -2.30
N GLY A 31 4.44 12.25 -1.15
CA GLY A 31 3.71 11.24 -0.38
C GLY A 31 2.54 10.61 -1.13
N GLY A 32 1.76 11.40 -1.86
CA GLY A 32 0.66 10.90 -2.71
C GLY A 32 1.15 9.95 -3.82
N PRO A 33 2.08 10.36 -4.68
CA PRO A 33 2.68 9.48 -5.70
C PRO A 33 3.34 8.22 -5.13
N VAL A 34 4.01 8.32 -3.98
CA VAL A 34 4.63 7.17 -3.29
C VAL A 34 3.56 6.18 -2.81
N LEU A 35 2.49 6.67 -2.19
CA LEU A 35 1.38 5.83 -1.73
C LEU A 35 0.61 5.18 -2.88
N GLN A 36 0.39 5.89 -3.99
CA GLN A 36 -0.23 5.32 -5.18
C GLN A 36 0.59 4.14 -5.72
N ARG A 37 1.92 4.28 -5.75
CA ARG A 37 2.80 3.19 -6.18
C ARG A 37 2.79 2.02 -5.18
N ALA A 38 2.74 2.31 -3.88
CA ALA A 38 2.58 1.28 -2.86
C ALA A 38 1.28 0.48 -3.05
N CYS A 39 0.14 1.16 -3.27
CA CYS A 39 -1.15 0.51 -3.46
C CYS A 39 -1.19 -0.37 -4.72
N THR A 40 -0.61 0.09 -5.82
CA THR A 40 -0.56 -0.68 -7.08
C THR A 40 0.31 -1.94 -7.01
N HIS A 41 1.28 -1.97 -6.10
CA HIS A 41 2.18 -3.12 -5.92
C HIS A 41 1.86 -3.95 -4.67
N ALA A 42 0.83 -3.58 -3.90
CA ALA A 42 0.46 -4.24 -2.65
C ALA A 42 0.12 -5.74 -2.82
N ALA A 43 -0.39 -6.12 -4.00
CA ALA A 43 -0.70 -7.51 -4.33
C ALA A 43 0.54 -8.38 -4.64
N GLY A 44 1.71 -7.76 -4.82
CA GLY A 44 2.94 -8.46 -5.18
C GLY A 44 2.83 -9.20 -6.53
N PRO A 45 3.66 -10.22 -6.76
CA PRO A 45 3.66 -11.00 -8.00
C PRO A 45 2.55 -12.06 -8.07
N TYR A 46 1.52 -11.97 -7.23
CA TYR A 46 0.49 -13.00 -7.08
C TYR A 46 -0.78 -12.64 -7.85
N LYS A 47 -1.45 -13.68 -8.37
CA LYS A 47 -2.71 -13.52 -9.08
C LYS A 47 -3.86 -13.64 -8.09
N TYR A 48 -4.55 -12.52 -7.87
CA TYR A 48 -5.82 -12.47 -7.15
C TYR A 48 -6.96 -12.18 -8.14
N GLN A 49 -8.12 -12.76 -7.87
CA GLN A 49 -9.34 -12.57 -8.67
C GLN A 49 -10.06 -11.29 -8.23
N THR A 50 -9.89 -10.89 -6.97
CA THR A 50 -10.49 -9.66 -6.42
C THR A 50 -9.49 -8.97 -5.50
N ILE A 51 -9.27 -7.67 -5.72
CA ILE A 51 -8.33 -6.86 -4.92
C ILE A 51 -9.04 -5.56 -4.54
N ASP A 52 -8.98 -5.22 -3.26
CA ASP A 52 -9.44 -3.94 -2.70
C ASP A 52 -8.29 -3.34 -1.88
N VAL A 53 -7.74 -2.20 -2.30
CA VAL A 53 -6.61 -1.54 -1.62
C VAL A 53 -6.95 -0.09 -1.38
N GLU A 54 -6.93 0.30 -0.12
CA GLU A 54 -7.15 1.68 0.32
C GLU A 54 -5.84 2.25 0.87
N GLY A 55 -5.46 3.42 0.39
CA GLY A 55 -4.28 4.14 0.82
C GLY A 55 -4.64 5.47 1.47
N PHE A 56 -4.11 5.73 2.67
CA PHE A 56 -4.24 6.99 3.37
C PHE A 56 -2.86 7.64 3.58
N ALA A 57 -2.66 8.80 2.96
CA ALA A 57 -1.52 9.67 3.25
C ALA A 57 -1.88 10.57 4.43
N VAL A 58 -1.18 10.42 5.55
CA VAL A 58 -1.47 11.15 6.79
C VAL A 58 -0.40 12.19 7.08
N TYR A 59 -0.86 13.40 7.41
CA TYR A 59 0.01 14.46 7.91
C TYR A 59 0.32 14.24 9.38
N THR A 60 1.59 14.39 9.73
CA THR A 60 2.06 14.27 11.11
C THR A 60 3.04 15.39 11.43
N ASN A 61 3.43 15.49 12.70
CA ASN A 61 4.47 16.42 13.15
C ASN A 61 5.90 15.89 12.90
N ASN A 62 6.05 14.78 12.18
CA ASN A 62 7.35 14.25 11.80
C ASN A 62 7.97 15.05 10.65
N PRO A 63 9.30 15.01 10.49
CA PRO A 63 9.97 15.60 9.34
C PRO A 63 9.33 15.14 8.02
N PRO A 64 9.26 16.01 6.98
CA PRO A 64 8.60 15.67 5.73
C PRO A 64 9.20 14.42 5.09
N ALA A 65 8.35 13.44 4.79
CA ALA A 65 8.75 12.24 4.08
C ALA A 65 8.73 12.48 2.57
N GLY A 66 9.53 11.72 1.83
CA GLY A 66 9.69 11.88 0.39
C GLY A 66 10.05 10.57 -0.30
N ALA A 67 10.40 10.68 -1.57
CA ALA A 67 10.80 9.52 -2.36
C ALA A 67 12.09 8.89 -1.82
N PHE A 68 12.04 7.58 -1.56
CA PHE A 68 13.22 6.76 -1.31
C PHE A 68 13.31 5.64 -2.36
N ARG A 69 14.48 4.99 -2.49
CA ARG A 69 14.69 3.89 -3.45
C ARG A 69 13.61 2.82 -3.27
N GLY A 70 12.88 2.49 -4.34
CA GLY A 70 11.67 1.65 -4.32
C GLY A 70 10.37 2.45 -4.50
N PHE A 71 10.35 3.73 -4.11
CA PHE A 71 9.25 4.68 -4.32
C PHE A 71 7.89 4.15 -3.83
N GLY A 72 7.87 3.55 -2.62
CA GLY A 72 6.66 2.96 -2.04
C GLY A 72 6.47 1.47 -2.35
N VAL A 73 7.35 0.86 -3.16
CA VAL A 73 7.37 -0.59 -3.40
C VAL A 73 8.37 -1.26 -2.46
N CYS A 74 7.98 -2.40 -1.90
CA CYS A 74 8.81 -3.31 -1.10
C CYS A 74 8.74 -4.74 -1.67
#